data_AF-A0A429MJD4-F1
#
_entry.id   AF-A0A429MJD4-F1
#
_cell.length_a   1.000
_cell.length_b   1.000
_cell.length_c   1.000
_cell.angle_alpha   90.00
_cell.angle_beta   90.00
_cell.angle_gamma   90.00
#
_symmetry.space_group_name_H-M   'P 1'
#
loop_
_entity.id
_entity.type
_entity.pdbx_description
1 polymer ?
#
loop_
_entity_poly.entity_id
_entity_poly.type
_entity_poly.pdbx_seq_one_letter_code
_entity_poly.pdbx_strand_id
1 'polypeptide(L)'
;DTIMKRLPSVFEIGKKFANVDITKEPIPVVPTIHYQMGGIPTNMHGQVCLPEPGTDNYTKPVKGFYAIGECSCVSVHGANRLGTNSLLDLVVFGKAAGEHIIDYVTKHHGDEYAPLPTNVLEQTLARVRKLDESTSGENAQEVADAIRDIVQDHAGVFRTQALLDKGVKEILALEPRVRNIHLKDKSKVFNTARVEALEVENLYEVAKATLISAAARKECRGAHTVVDYELPADHPTYSYGRRDDEWMKHTLWYSSDNRLEYKPVRFKPLTVDPIPPAPRTF
;
A
#
# COMPACT_ATOMS: atom_id res chain seq x y z
N ASP A 1 -21.83 -2.18 -32.66
CA ASP A 1 -21.22 -3.53 -32.68
C ASP A 1 -19.91 -3.67 -31.90
N THR A 2 -18.85 -2.92 -32.22
CA THR A 2 -17.53 -3.07 -31.56
C THR A 2 -17.58 -2.90 -30.03
N ILE A 3 -18.33 -1.92 -29.52
CA ILE A 3 -18.52 -1.69 -28.08
C ILE A 3 -19.11 -2.93 -27.41
N MET A 4 -20.17 -3.52 -27.97
CA MET A 4 -20.81 -4.71 -27.41
C MET A 4 -19.89 -5.93 -27.45
N LYS A 5 -18.99 -6.01 -28.44
CA LYS A 5 -18.04 -7.12 -28.56
C LYS A 5 -16.84 -7.01 -27.62
N ARG A 6 -16.34 -5.80 -27.38
CA ARG A 6 -15.05 -5.58 -26.69
C ARG A 6 -15.19 -4.98 -25.29
N LEU A 7 -16.24 -4.20 -25.05
CA LEU A 7 -16.48 -3.45 -23.81
C LEU A 7 -17.92 -3.63 -23.27
N PRO A 8 -18.50 -4.85 -23.29
CA PRO A 8 -19.90 -5.04 -22.86
C PRO A 8 -20.14 -4.62 -21.40
N SER A 9 -19.17 -4.87 -20.52
CA SER A 9 -19.25 -4.45 -19.12
C SER A 9 -19.24 -2.93 -18.96
N VAL A 10 -18.49 -2.20 -19.80
CA VAL A 10 -18.45 -0.73 -19.76
C VAL A 10 -19.78 -0.15 -20.24
N PHE A 11 -20.42 -0.77 -21.25
CA PHE A 11 -21.76 -0.40 -21.69
C PHE A 11 -22.79 -0.51 -20.55
N GLU A 12 -22.78 -1.64 -19.81
CA GLU A 12 -23.64 -1.83 -18.65
C GLU A 12 -23.35 -0.83 -17.53
N ILE A 13 -22.08 -0.50 -17.29
CA ILE A 13 -21.68 0.49 -16.27
C ILE A 13 -22.20 1.89 -16.64
N GLY A 14 -21.99 2.32 -17.89
CA GLY A 14 -22.47 3.61 -18.38
C GLY A 14 -23.98 3.74 -18.18
N LYS A 15 -24.75 2.71 -18.55
CA LYS A 15 -26.21 2.71 -18.42
C LYS A 15 -26.67 2.71 -16.96
N LYS A 16 -26.06 1.89 -16.09
CA LYS A 16 -26.55 1.69 -14.70
C LYS A 16 -26.09 2.76 -13.72
N PHE A 17 -24.87 3.26 -13.87
CA PHE A 17 -24.25 4.14 -12.86
C PHE A 17 -24.11 5.59 -13.33
N ALA A 18 -24.02 5.82 -14.65
CA ALA A 18 -23.92 7.17 -15.21
C ALA A 18 -25.20 7.62 -15.94
N ASN A 19 -26.17 6.72 -16.15
CA ASN A 19 -27.34 6.95 -17.00
C ASN A 19 -26.96 7.41 -18.43
N VAL A 20 -25.86 6.86 -18.96
CA VAL A 20 -25.27 7.23 -20.26
C VAL A 20 -25.35 6.04 -21.23
N ASP A 21 -25.82 6.30 -22.46
CA ASP A 21 -25.64 5.38 -23.57
C ASP A 21 -24.28 5.63 -24.24
N ILE A 22 -23.31 4.79 -23.91
CA ILE A 22 -21.90 4.96 -24.35
C ILE A 22 -21.71 4.81 -25.87
N THR A 23 -22.76 4.40 -26.59
CA THR A 23 -22.77 4.37 -28.06
C THR A 23 -23.15 5.71 -28.67
N LYS A 24 -23.66 6.65 -27.86
CA LYS A 24 -24.18 7.95 -28.30
C LYS A 24 -23.48 9.12 -27.62
N GLU A 25 -23.04 8.96 -26.37
CA GLU A 25 -22.46 10.02 -25.56
C GLU A 25 -21.32 9.52 -24.66
N PRO A 26 -20.37 10.39 -24.30
CA PRO A 26 -19.22 10.01 -23.47
C PRO A 26 -19.63 9.75 -22.00
N ILE A 27 -18.91 8.85 -21.34
CA ILE A 27 -19.05 8.62 -19.90
C ILE A 27 -18.33 9.76 -19.15
N PRO A 28 -18.97 10.40 -18.14
CA PRO A 28 -18.27 11.32 -17.25
C PRO A 28 -17.28 10.53 -16.38
N VAL A 29 -16.00 10.87 -16.46
CA VAL A 29 -14.91 10.21 -15.73
C VAL A 29 -14.07 11.21 -14.95
N VAL A 30 -13.53 10.77 -13.82
CA VAL A 30 -12.63 11.53 -12.95
C VAL A 30 -11.56 10.58 -12.40
N PRO A 31 -10.33 11.05 -12.09
CA PRO A 31 -9.36 10.22 -11.40
C PRO A 31 -9.90 9.72 -10.05
N THR A 32 -9.77 8.42 -9.81
CA THR A 32 -10.21 7.75 -8.59
C THR A 32 -9.06 6.90 -8.05
N ILE A 33 -8.90 6.86 -6.72
CA ILE A 33 -7.93 5.95 -6.10
C ILE A 33 -8.21 4.51 -6.57
N HIS A 34 -7.16 3.77 -6.93
CA HIS A 34 -7.35 2.52 -7.66
C HIS A 34 -6.44 1.38 -7.20
N TYR A 35 -5.15 1.66 -7.00
CA TYR A 35 -4.16 0.61 -6.71
C TYR A 35 -3.04 1.14 -5.83
N GLN A 36 -2.57 0.29 -4.91
CA GLN A 36 -1.46 0.62 -4.03
C GLN A 36 -0.13 0.02 -4.55
N MET A 37 0.80 0.86 -5.01
CA MET A 37 2.14 0.42 -5.44
C MET A 37 3.06 0.05 -4.26
N GLY A 38 2.82 0.64 -3.10
CA GLY A 38 3.51 0.29 -1.86
C GLY A 38 2.94 -1.00 -1.25
N GLY A 39 3.60 -1.52 -0.22
CA GLY A 39 3.18 -2.76 0.42
C GLY A 39 4.30 -3.36 1.27
N ILE A 40 4.09 -4.60 1.71
CA ILE A 40 5.05 -5.36 2.50
C ILE A 40 6.28 -5.65 1.61
N PRO A 41 7.50 -5.23 1.99
CA PRO A 41 8.68 -5.40 1.15
C PRO A 41 9.04 -6.87 1.00
N THR A 42 9.21 -7.32 -0.25
CA THR A 42 9.53 -8.73 -0.55
C THR A 42 10.69 -8.88 -1.51
N ASN A 43 11.28 -10.07 -1.58
CA ASN A 43 12.15 -10.45 -2.69
C ASN A 43 11.36 -11.09 -3.85
N MET A 44 12.06 -11.51 -4.91
CA MET A 44 11.42 -12.11 -6.10
C MET A 44 10.75 -13.48 -5.83
N HIS A 45 10.99 -14.09 -4.68
CA HIS A 45 10.35 -15.32 -4.22
C HIS A 45 9.18 -15.06 -3.28
N GLY A 46 8.75 -13.79 -3.12
CA GLY A 46 7.66 -13.40 -2.24
C GLY A 46 7.99 -13.43 -0.75
N GLN A 47 9.23 -13.76 -0.35
CA GLN A 47 9.63 -13.72 1.06
C GLN A 47 9.66 -12.27 1.52
N VAL A 48 9.08 -12.00 2.69
CA VAL A 48 9.15 -10.67 3.31
C VAL A 48 10.60 -10.39 3.70
N CYS A 49 11.10 -9.21 3.36
CA CYS A 49 12.48 -8.81 3.61
C CYS A 49 12.54 -7.59 4.52
N LEU A 50 13.44 -7.63 5.49
CA LEU A 50 13.73 -6.49 6.37
C LEU A 50 15.17 -6.01 6.18
N PRO A 51 15.48 -4.75 6.53
CA PRO A 51 16.85 -4.30 6.71
C PRO A 51 17.54 -5.13 7.79
N GLU A 52 18.74 -5.61 7.48
CA GLU A 52 19.60 -6.23 8.48
C GLU A 52 20.27 -5.15 9.34
N PRO A 53 20.09 -5.19 10.68
CA PRO A 53 20.66 -4.16 11.55
C PRO A 53 22.18 -4.03 11.38
N GLY A 54 22.64 -2.80 11.19
CA GLY A 54 24.07 -2.50 11.06
C GLY A 54 24.71 -2.85 9.71
N THR A 55 23.91 -3.18 8.68
CA THR A 55 24.42 -3.46 7.33
C THR A 55 23.57 -2.77 6.24
N ASP A 56 24.11 -2.69 5.03
CA ASP A 56 23.39 -2.24 3.84
C ASP A 56 22.57 -3.36 3.17
N ASN A 57 22.34 -4.48 3.86
CA ASN A 57 21.54 -5.58 3.36
C ASN A 57 20.05 -5.37 3.69
N TYR A 58 19.32 -4.84 2.71
CA TYR A 58 17.87 -4.61 2.81
C TYR A 58 17.02 -5.80 2.33
N THR A 59 17.64 -6.98 2.17
CA THR A 59 17.02 -8.15 1.54
C THR A 59 17.00 -9.39 2.44
N LYS A 60 17.26 -9.23 3.74
CA LYS A 60 17.25 -10.35 4.69
C LYS A 60 15.83 -10.92 4.82
N PRO A 61 15.59 -12.18 4.42
CA PRO A 61 14.26 -12.77 4.50
C PRO A 61 13.83 -13.01 5.95
N VAL A 62 12.57 -12.73 6.24
CA VAL A 62 11.90 -13.15 7.47
C VAL A 62 11.45 -14.60 7.28
N LYS A 63 12.05 -15.52 8.04
CA LYS A 63 11.80 -16.96 7.91
C LYS A 63 10.30 -17.25 8.06
N GLY A 64 9.72 -17.92 7.07
CA GLY A 64 8.33 -18.37 7.07
C GLY A 64 7.29 -17.29 6.73
N PHE A 65 7.69 -16.04 6.44
CA PHE A 65 6.74 -14.97 6.14
C PHE A 65 6.83 -14.53 4.67
N TYR A 66 5.69 -14.56 3.99
CA TYR A 66 5.57 -14.25 2.57
C TYR A 66 4.44 -13.23 2.33
N ALA A 67 4.58 -12.43 1.28
CA ALA A 67 3.53 -11.56 0.76
C ALA A 67 3.59 -11.56 -0.77
N ILE A 68 2.42 -11.54 -1.42
CA ILE A 68 2.29 -11.54 -2.88
C ILE A 68 1.16 -10.61 -3.33
N GLY A 69 1.21 -10.17 -4.58
CA GLY A 69 0.18 -9.32 -5.15
C GLY A 69 0.16 -7.92 -4.54
N GLU A 70 -1.01 -7.28 -4.54
CA GLU A 70 -1.14 -5.85 -4.19
C GLU A 70 -0.78 -5.51 -2.74
N CYS A 71 -0.80 -6.46 -1.80
CA CYS A 71 -0.32 -6.20 -0.44
C CYS A 71 1.22 -6.19 -0.35
N SER A 72 1.93 -6.59 -1.40
CA SER A 72 3.38 -6.74 -1.43
C SER A 72 4.06 -5.61 -2.22
N CYS A 73 5.34 -5.42 -1.94
CA CYS A 73 6.20 -4.48 -2.66
C CYS A 73 7.52 -5.18 -2.99
N VAL A 74 7.52 -5.94 -4.08
CA VAL A 74 8.70 -6.68 -4.58
C VAL A 74 9.92 -5.76 -4.87
N SER A 75 9.84 -4.62 -5.57
CA SER A 75 8.73 -3.94 -6.24
C SER A 75 8.92 -3.98 -7.75
N VAL A 76 7.89 -4.42 -8.48
CA VAL A 76 7.86 -4.39 -9.97
C VAL A 76 7.08 -3.19 -10.53
N HIS A 77 6.39 -2.43 -9.68
CA HIS A 77 5.54 -1.32 -10.09
C HIS A 77 6.15 0.06 -9.80
N GLY A 78 7.17 0.12 -8.92
CA GLY A 78 7.85 1.36 -8.57
C GLY A 78 6.87 2.46 -8.15
N ALA A 79 7.01 3.64 -8.76
CA ALA A 79 6.16 4.80 -8.46
C ALA A 79 4.91 4.92 -9.35
N ASN A 80 4.72 4.03 -10.33
CA ASN A 80 3.57 4.05 -11.23
C ASN A 80 3.40 2.68 -11.92
N ARG A 81 2.36 1.93 -11.54
CA ARG A 81 2.02 0.67 -12.19
C ARG A 81 1.55 0.88 -13.63
N LEU A 82 1.96 0.01 -14.55
CA LEU A 82 1.37 -0.06 -15.90
C LEU A 82 0.05 -0.85 -15.89
N GLY A 83 -0.91 -0.42 -16.70
CA GLY A 83 -2.19 -1.10 -16.87
C GLY A 83 -1.99 -2.59 -17.18
N THR A 84 -2.86 -3.46 -16.68
CA THR A 84 -2.80 -4.94 -16.83
C THR A 84 -1.68 -5.68 -16.07
N ASN A 85 -0.62 -5.00 -15.59
CA ASN A 85 0.48 -5.70 -14.90
C ASN A 85 0.13 -6.26 -13.51
N SER A 86 -0.97 -5.84 -12.86
CA SER A 86 -1.34 -6.36 -11.53
C SER A 86 -1.72 -7.85 -11.60
N LEU A 87 -2.55 -8.26 -12.57
CA LEU A 87 -2.92 -9.66 -12.72
C LEU A 87 -1.72 -10.55 -13.06
N LEU A 88 -0.76 -10.02 -13.82
CA LEU A 88 0.51 -10.68 -14.10
C LEU A 88 1.33 -10.88 -12.81
N ASP A 89 1.44 -9.83 -11.98
CA ASP A 89 2.08 -9.88 -10.67
C ASP A 89 1.47 -10.99 -9.78
N LEU A 90 0.14 -11.03 -9.66
CA LEU A 90 -0.55 -12.06 -8.87
C LEU A 90 -0.11 -13.49 -9.24
N VAL A 91 -0.14 -13.82 -10.53
CA VAL A 91 0.14 -15.20 -10.98
C VAL A 91 1.63 -15.54 -10.96
N VAL A 92 2.49 -14.57 -11.32
CA VAL A 92 3.95 -14.80 -11.37
C VAL A 92 4.51 -14.94 -9.96
N PHE A 93 4.24 -13.98 -9.07
CA PHE A 93 4.80 -14.01 -7.73
C PHE A 93 4.09 -15.02 -6.83
N GLY A 94 2.81 -15.31 -7.07
CA GLY A 94 2.12 -16.42 -6.42
C GLY A 94 2.77 -17.76 -6.74
N LYS A 95 3.08 -18.02 -8.02
CA LYS A 95 3.81 -19.23 -8.43
C LYS A 95 5.22 -19.27 -7.86
N ALA A 96 5.98 -18.17 -7.95
CA ALA A 96 7.35 -18.10 -7.45
C ALA A 96 7.43 -18.36 -5.93
N ALA A 97 6.49 -17.81 -5.16
CA ALA A 97 6.39 -18.08 -3.72
C ALA A 97 6.05 -19.54 -3.44
N GLY A 98 5.08 -20.11 -4.16
CA GLY A 98 4.72 -21.53 -4.02
C GLY A 98 5.90 -22.48 -4.30
N GLU A 99 6.62 -22.27 -5.41
CA GLU A 99 7.81 -23.05 -5.76
C GLU A 99 8.91 -22.93 -4.71
N HIS A 100 9.15 -21.71 -4.20
CA HIS A 100 10.14 -21.48 -3.15
C HIS A 100 9.73 -22.14 -1.82
N ILE A 101 8.45 -22.08 -1.44
CA ILE A 101 7.94 -22.73 -0.21
C ILE A 101 8.13 -24.25 -0.30
N ILE A 102 7.80 -24.86 -1.44
CA ILE A 102 7.99 -26.31 -1.65
C ILE A 102 9.46 -26.67 -1.50
N ASP A 103 10.36 -25.98 -2.22
CA ASP A 103 11.81 -26.24 -2.15
C ASP A 103 12.34 -26.09 -0.71
N TYR A 104 11.92 -25.04 -0.01
CA TYR A 104 12.31 -24.79 1.38
C TYR A 104 11.85 -25.91 2.31
N VAL A 105 10.55 -26.23 2.31
CA VAL A 105 9.99 -27.25 3.22
C VAL A 105 10.57 -28.63 2.93
N THR A 106 10.84 -28.98 1.67
CA THR A 106 11.48 -30.26 1.32
C THR A 106 12.90 -30.35 1.86
N LYS A 107 13.70 -29.27 1.76
CA LYS A 107 15.09 -29.26 2.24
C LYS A 107 15.22 -29.15 3.75
N HIS A 108 14.27 -28.48 4.40
CA HIS A 108 14.26 -28.21 5.84
C HIS A 108 13.24 -29.09 6.61
N HIS A 109 12.84 -30.21 5.99
CA HIS A 109 11.94 -31.15 6.62
C HIS A 109 12.59 -31.77 7.86
N GLY A 110 12.05 -31.48 9.04
CA GLY A 110 12.55 -31.96 10.33
C GLY A 110 13.33 -30.91 11.14
N ASP A 111 13.55 -29.71 10.61
CA ASP A 111 14.10 -28.60 11.39
C ASP A 111 13.12 -28.24 12.52
N GLU A 112 13.63 -28.11 13.74
CA GLU A 112 12.82 -27.60 14.85
C GLU A 112 12.53 -26.10 14.65
N TYR A 113 11.25 -25.74 14.72
CA TYR A 113 10.85 -24.34 14.79
C TYR A 113 11.08 -23.81 16.20
N ALA A 114 11.41 -22.52 16.31
CA ALA A 114 11.47 -21.86 17.61
C ALA A 114 10.10 -22.02 18.30
N PRO A 115 10.06 -22.44 19.58
CA PRO A 115 8.81 -22.59 20.30
C PRO A 115 8.09 -21.24 20.38
N LEU A 116 6.77 -21.25 20.24
CA LEU A 116 5.97 -20.04 20.37
C LEU A 116 6.01 -19.54 21.82
N PRO A 117 6.05 -18.22 22.05
CA PRO A 117 5.85 -17.65 23.38
C PRO A 117 4.50 -18.08 23.96
N THR A 118 4.45 -18.37 25.27
CA THR A 118 3.22 -18.84 25.94
C THR A 118 2.10 -17.80 25.95
N ASN A 119 2.43 -16.52 25.76
CA ASN A 119 1.48 -15.40 25.71
C ASN A 119 1.04 -15.01 24.28
N VAL A 120 1.42 -15.76 23.24
CA VAL A 120 1.12 -15.40 21.84
C VAL A 120 -0.39 -15.25 21.57
N LEU A 121 -1.22 -16.09 22.18
CA LEU A 121 -2.68 -16.05 22.01
C LEU A 121 -3.29 -14.81 22.67
N GLU A 122 -2.75 -14.40 23.83
CA GLU A 122 -3.17 -13.19 24.53
C GLU A 122 -2.94 -11.95 23.66
N GLN A 123 -1.75 -11.85 23.05
CA GLN A 123 -1.41 -10.76 22.14
C GLN A 123 -2.30 -10.76 20.88
N THR A 124 -2.53 -11.94 20.29
CA THR A 124 -3.33 -12.06 19.06
C THR A 124 -4.81 -11.75 19.29
N LEU A 125 -5.36 -12.06 20.47
CA LEU A 125 -6.76 -11.84 20.79
C LEU A 125 -7.04 -10.47 21.42
N ALA A 126 -6.02 -9.70 21.81
CA ALA A 126 -6.17 -8.44 22.53
C ALA A 126 -7.12 -7.45 21.84
N ARG A 127 -7.00 -7.29 20.51
CA ARG A 127 -7.86 -6.37 19.72
C ARG A 127 -9.33 -6.82 19.72
N VAL A 128 -9.56 -8.13 19.60
CA VAL A 128 -10.92 -8.70 19.63
C VAL A 128 -11.54 -8.54 21.02
N ARG A 129 -10.79 -8.87 22.07
CA ARG A 129 -11.25 -8.74 23.46
C ARG A 129 -11.59 -7.30 23.80
N LYS A 130 -10.76 -6.33 23.41
CA LYS A 130 -11.04 -4.91 23.59
C LYS A 130 -12.39 -4.51 22.98
N LEU A 131 -12.69 -4.97 21.77
CA LEU A 131 -13.99 -4.72 21.15
C LEU A 131 -15.13 -5.42 21.90
N ASP A 132 -14.95 -6.69 22.28
CA ASP A 132 -15.96 -7.43 23.05
C ASP A 132 -16.27 -6.77 24.40
N GLU A 133 -15.25 -6.24 25.09
CA GLU A 133 -15.33 -5.60 26.40
C GLU A 133 -15.77 -4.12 26.33
N SER A 134 -15.70 -3.48 25.16
CA SER A 134 -16.11 -2.08 25.00
C SER A 134 -17.58 -1.86 25.43
N THR A 135 -17.83 -0.85 26.25
CA THR A 135 -19.18 -0.49 26.76
C THR A 135 -19.68 0.86 26.25
N SER A 136 -18.77 1.71 25.79
CA SER A 136 -19.03 3.02 25.19
C SER A 136 -17.85 3.40 24.31
N GLY A 137 -18.03 4.39 23.42
CA GLY A 137 -17.00 4.80 22.47
C GLY A 137 -17.57 5.28 21.14
N GLU A 138 -16.69 5.40 20.15
CA GLU A 138 -16.98 5.90 18.81
C GLU A 138 -17.58 4.82 17.90
N ASN A 139 -18.35 5.25 16.90
CA ASN A 139 -18.83 4.37 15.84
C ASN A 139 -17.69 4.08 14.85
N ALA A 140 -17.50 2.81 14.48
CA ALA A 140 -16.44 2.41 13.55
C ALA A 140 -16.54 3.11 12.18
N GLN A 141 -17.73 3.23 11.60
CA GLN A 141 -17.91 3.85 10.28
C GLN A 141 -17.66 5.35 10.30
N GLU A 142 -18.06 6.06 11.37
CA GLU A 142 -17.77 7.49 11.52
C GLU A 142 -16.25 7.76 11.61
N VAL A 143 -15.51 6.87 12.28
CA VAL A 143 -14.04 6.94 12.31
C VAL A 143 -13.45 6.58 10.95
N ALA A 144 -14.00 5.59 10.25
CA ALA A 144 -13.57 5.22 8.91
C ALA A 144 -13.80 6.35 7.88
N ASP A 145 -14.94 7.04 7.94
CA ASP A 145 -15.26 8.21 7.12
C ASP A 145 -14.23 9.32 7.38
N ALA A 146 -13.92 9.61 8.66
CA ALA A 146 -12.91 10.61 8.99
C ALA A 146 -11.51 10.26 8.43
N ILE A 147 -11.10 8.99 8.43
CA ILE A 147 -9.85 8.56 7.78
C ILE A 147 -9.91 8.81 6.27
N ARG A 148 -11.03 8.44 5.63
CA ARG A 148 -11.23 8.62 4.18
C ARG A 148 -11.17 10.09 3.79
N ASP A 149 -11.86 10.95 4.52
CA ASP A 149 -11.88 12.40 4.27
C ASP A 149 -10.48 13.00 4.40
N ILE A 150 -9.74 12.68 5.47
CA ILE A 150 -8.36 13.15 5.67
C ILE A 150 -7.45 12.73 4.50
N VAL A 151 -7.51 11.47 4.08
CA VAL A 151 -6.64 10.99 2.97
C VAL A 151 -7.07 11.62 1.64
N GLN A 152 -8.37 11.75 1.39
CA GLN A 152 -8.89 12.34 0.16
C GLN A 152 -8.53 13.83 0.03
N ASP A 153 -8.64 14.59 1.12
CA ASP A 153 -8.36 16.02 1.16
C ASP A 153 -6.87 16.33 1.13
N HIS A 154 -6.03 15.48 1.77
CA HIS A 154 -4.61 15.79 1.96
C HIS A 154 -3.62 14.96 1.12
N ALA A 155 -4.07 13.87 0.49
CA ALA A 155 -3.21 12.99 -0.31
C ALA A 155 -3.78 12.65 -1.69
N GLY A 156 -4.57 13.58 -2.28
CA GLY A 156 -5.08 13.50 -3.64
C GLY A 156 -3.99 13.48 -4.74
N VAL A 157 -4.40 13.66 -6.00
CA VAL A 157 -3.52 13.56 -7.19
C VAL A 157 -2.36 14.56 -7.13
N PHE A 158 -2.68 15.83 -6.86
CA PHE A 158 -1.72 16.90 -6.66
C PHE A 158 -1.69 17.27 -5.19
N ARG A 159 -0.48 17.51 -4.69
CA ARG A 159 -0.23 17.81 -3.27
C ARG A 159 0.59 19.08 -3.13
N THR A 160 0.57 19.66 -1.96
CA THR A 160 1.58 20.62 -1.49
C THR A 160 2.16 20.09 -0.17
N GLN A 161 3.35 20.52 0.21
CA GLN A 161 3.95 20.13 1.48
C GLN A 161 3.06 20.56 2.65
N ALA A 162 2.49 21.77 2.59
CA ALA A 162 1.59 22.27 3.62
C ALA A 162 0.33 21.40 3.77
N LEU A 163 -0.24 20.93 2.66
CA LEU A 163 -1.38 20.01 2.64
C LEU A 163 -1.02 18.67 3.28
N LEU A 164 0.12 18.08 2.89
CA LEU A 164 0.60 16.81 3.43
C LEU A 164 0.92 16.90 4.93
N ASP A 165 1.60 17.97 5.37
CA ASP A 165 1.92 18.19 6.78
C ASP A 165 0.65 18.34 7.63
N LYS A 166 -0.40 18.99 7.10
CA LYS A 166 -1.71 19.08 7.74
C LYS A 166 -2.36 17.69 7.83
N GLY A 167 -2.37 16.92 6.74
CA GLY A 167 -2.89 15.56 6.73
C GLY A 167 -2.19 14.64 7.73
N VAL A 168 -0.86 14.73 7.86
CA VAL A 168 -0.09 13.98 8.87
C VAL A 168 -0.52 14.37 10.30
N LYS A 169 -0.69 15.65 10.58
CA LYS A 169 -1.17 16.10 11.91
C LYS A 169 -2.57 15.57 12.21
N GLU A 170 -3.49 15.65 11.25
CA GLU A 170 -4.87 15.22 11.43
C GLU A 170 -5.00 13.71 11.58
N ILE A 171 -4.30 12.92 10.75
CA ILE A 171 -4.33 11.46 10.88
C ILE A 171 -3.72 11.01 12.22
N LEU A 172 -2.62 11.61 12.67
CA LEU A 172 -2.04 11.26 13.98
C LEU A 172 -2.97 11.65 15.14
N ALA A 173 -3.67 12.79 15.03
CA ALA A 173 -4.64 13.22 16.03
C ALA A 173 -5.89 12.31 16.11
N LEU A 174 -6.13 11.44 15.11
CA LEU A 174 -7.26 10.52 15.09
C LEU A 174 -7.04 9.26 15.95
N GLU A 175 -5.81 8.98 16.40
CA GLU A 175 -5.49 7.76 17.14
C GLU A 175 -6.42 7.54 18.36
N PRO A 176 -6.68 8.53 19.24
CA PRO A 176 -7.56 8.31 20.39
C PRO A 176 -8.96 7.83 20.00
N ARG A 177 -9.50 8.32 18.88
CA ARG A 177 -10.81 7.91 18.36
C ARG A 177 -10.78 6.48 17.82
N VAL A 178 -9.75 6.16 17.02
CA VAL A 178 -9.52 4.79 16.51
C VAL A 178 -9.37 3.78 17.64
N ARG A 179 -8.64 4.14 18.71
CA ARG A 179 -8.45 3.28 19.88
C ARG A 179 -9.68 3.25 20.80
N ASN A 180 -10.72 4.05 20.56
CA ASN A 180 -11.92 4.12 21.39
C ASN A 180 -13.19 3.67 20.64
N ILE A 181 -13.05 2.80 19.64
CA ILE A 181 -14.21 2.24 18.93
C ILE A 181 -15.02 1.33 19.85
N HIS A 182 -16.34 1.50 19.81
CA HIS A 182 -17.28 0.65 20.53
C HIS A 182 -18.06 -0.28 19.60
N LEU A 183 -17.97 -1.57 19.87
CA LEU A 183 -18.75 -2.59 19.17
C LEU A 183 -20.09 -2.80 19.87
N LYS A 184 -21.20 -2.33 19.27
CA LYS A 184 -22.55 -2.51 19.84
C LYS A 184 -23.05 -3.96 19.74
N ASP A 185 -22.95 -4.57 18.56
CA ASP A 185 -23.33 -5.96 18.36
C ASP A 185 -22.24 -6.89 18.93
N LYS A 186 -22.52 -7.60 20.01
CA LYS A 186 -21.60 -8.56 20.64
C LYS A 186 -21.77 -9.99 20.14
N SER A 187 -22.69 -10.24 19.20
CA SER A 187 -22.92 -11.56 18.61
C SER A 187 -21.61 -12.16 18.07
N LYS A 188 -21.47 -13.49 18.12
CA LYS A 188 -20.23 -14.17 17.73
C LYS A 188 -20.22 -14.69 16.30
N VAL A 189 -21.39 -14.98 15.75
CA VAL A 189 -21.53 -15.62 14.44
C VAL A 189 -21.86 -14.57 13.39
N PHE A 190 -21.08 -14.50 12.31
CA PHE A 190 -21.30 -13.62 11.16
C PHE A 190 -21.49 -12.13 11.54
N ASN A 191 -20.76 -11.68 12.56
CA ASN A 191 -20.84 -10.29 13.01
C ASN A 191 -19.94 -9.40 12.14
N THR A 192 -20.51 -8.78 11.10
CA THR A 192 -19.78 -7.88 10.20
C THR A 192 -19.37 -6.58 10.90
N ALA A 193 -20.14 -6.09 11.87
CA ALA A 193 -19.77 -4.91 12.65
C ALA A 193 -18.44 -5.10 13.41
N ARG A 194 -18.16 -6.32 13.89
CA ARG A 194 -16.85 -6.65 14.49
C ARG A 194 -15.73 -6.61 13.44
N VAL A 195 -15.97 -7.19 12.27
CA VAL A 195 -14.99 -7.23 11.18
C VAL A 195 -14.64 -5.81 10.74
N GLU A 196 -15.65 -4.99 10.46
CA GLU A 196 -15.47 -3.59 10.07
C GLU A 196 -14.73 -2.79 11.13
N ALA A 197 -15.07 -2.96 12.42
CA ALA A 197 -14.36 -2.29 13.51
C ALA A 197 -12.86 -2.65 13.57
N LEU A 198 -12.50 -3.92 13.32
CA LEU A 198 -11.10 -4.36 13.24
C LEU A 198 -10.40 -3.78 11.99
N GLU A 199 -11.12 -3.66 10.88
CA GLU A 199 -10.61 -3.10 9.63
C GLU A 199 -10.29 -1.60 9.75
N VAL A 200 -11.01 -0.83 10.57
CA VAL A 200 -10.71 0.59 10.81
C VAL A 200 -9.29 0.79 11.35
N GLU A 201 -8.86 -0.04 12.30
CA GLU A 201 -7.49 0.02 12.82
C GLU A 201 -6.46 -0.33 11.73
N ASN A 202 -6.76 -1.25 10.82
CA ASN A 202 -5.86 -1.59 9.72
C ASN A 202 -5.79 -0.43 8.70
N LEU A 203 -6.94 0.16 8.36
CA LEU A 203 -7.06 1.32 7.48
C LEU A 203 -6.27 2.52 8.04
N TYR A 204 -6.34 2.71 9.36
CA TYR A 204 -5.62 3.76 10.06
C TYR A 204 -4.09 3.64 9.90
N GLU A 205 -3.54 2.44 10.09
CA GLU A 205 -2.09 2.20 9.93
C GLU A 205 -1.64 2.43 8.47
N VAL A 206 -2.44 2.02 7.48
CA VAL A 206 -2.15 2.27 6.06
C VAL A 206 -2.22 3.76 5.71
N ALA A 207 -3.20 4.49 6.26
CA ALA A 207 -3.34 5.93 6.08
C ALA A 207 -2.14 6.69 6.68
N LYS A 208 -1.71 6.34 7.90
CA LYS A 208 -0.49 6.87 8.53
C LYS A 208 0.73 6.63 7.65
N ALA A 209 0.97 5.38 7.25
CA ALA A 209 2.10 5.01 6.41
C ALA A 209 2.14 5.84 5.12
N THR A 210 0.99 6.04 4.49
CA THR A 210 0.84 6.80 3.24
C THR A 210 1.14 8.28 3.44
N LEU A 211 0.46 8.95 4.38
CA LEU A 211 0.59 10.39 4.61
C LEU A 211 2.00 10.76 5.10
N ILE A 212 2.55 10.01 6.06
CA ILE A 212 3.89 10.25 6.60
C ILE A 212 4.95 10.04 5.51
N SER A 213 4.85 8.95 4.73
CA SER A 213 5.78 8.69 3.63
C SER A 213 5.69 9.75 2.53
N ALA A 214 4.48 10.21 2.21
CA ALA A 214 4.27 11.26 1.21
C ALA A 214 4.83 12.61 1.68
N ALA A 215 4.56 13.02 2.92
CA ALA A 215 5.06 14.27 3.48
C ALA A 215 6.59 14.32 3.57
N ALA A 216 7.24 13.17 3.77
CA ALA A 216 8.69 13.11 3.87
C ALA A 216 9.42 13.13 2.52
N ARG A 217 8.78 12.68 1.44
CA ARG A 217 9.40 12.56 0.11
C ARG A 217 9.38 13.91 -0.61
N LYS A 218 10.53 14.56 -0.72
CA LYS A 218 10.66 15.90 -1.32
C LYS A 218 11.10 15.87 -2.79
N GLU A 219 10.32 15.18 -3.62
CA GLU A 219 10.50 15.13 -5.08
C GLU A 219 9.16 14.87 -5.77
N CYS A 220 9.16 14.88 -7.10
CA CYS A 220 8.06 14.37 -7.93
C CYS A 220 8.49 13.11 -8.68
N ARG A 221 7.74 12.01 -8.54
CA ARG A 221 8.03 10.73 -9.21
C ARG A 221 6.76 9.89 -9.40
N GLY A 222 6.42 9.59 -10.64
CA GLY A 222 5.28 8.73 -10.97
C GLY A 222 3.97 9.31 -10.43
N ALA A 223 3.25 8.56 -9.61
CA ALA A 223 1.98 8.97 -9.00
C ALA A 223 2.15 9.89 -7.76
N HIS A 224 3.38 10.20 -7.36
CA HIS A 224 3.66 11.14 -6.27
C HIS A 224 4.08 12.49 -6.88
N THR A 225 3.13 13.43 -6.92
CA THR A 225 3.34 14.80 -7.40
C THR A 225 3.05 15.79 -6.29
N VAL A 226 4.08 16.53 -5.88
CA VAL A 226 3.98 17.64 -4.92
C VAL A 226 4.37 18.90 -5.66
N VAL A 227 3.40 19.80 -5.86
CA VAL A 227 3.54 20.99 -6.71
C VAL A 227 4.71 21.88 -6.26
N ASP A 228 4.98 21.95 -4.95
CA ASP A 228 6.10 22.71 -4.39
C ASP A 228 7.49 22.21 -4.83
N TYR A 229 7.58 20.96 -5.31
CA TYR A 229 8.82 20.32 -5.76
C TYR A 229 8.86 20.09 -7.28
N GLU A 230 7.81 20.47 -8.00
CA GLU A 230 7.75 20.37 -9.45
C GLU A 230 8.74 21.34 -10.10
N LEU A 231 9.41 20.87 -11.14
CA LEU A 231 10.35 21.66 -11.94
C LEU A 231 10.03 21.49 -13.43
N PRO A 232 10.48 22.40 -14.30
CA PRO A 232 10.28 22.28 -15.74
C PRO A 232 10.80 20.96 -16.32
N ALA A 233 10.19 20.52 -17.43
CA ALA A 233 10.56 19.31 -18.13
C ALA A 233 12.03 19.31 -18.62
N ASP A 234 12.52 20.49 -18.99
CA ASP A 234 13.86 20.76 -19.50
C ASP A 234 14.89 21.12 -18.41
N HIS A 235 14.50 21.01 -17.13
CA HIS A 235 15.45 21.21 -16.03
C HIS A 235 16.64 20.22 -16.18
N PRO A 236 17.89 20.70 -16.15
CA PRO A 236 19.06 19.92 -16.60
C PRO A 236 19.34 18.66 -15.78
N THR A 237 18.95 18.65 -14.51
CA THR A 237 19.19 17.52 -13.58
C THR A 237 17.90 16.86 -13.11
N TYR A 238 16.90 17.66 -12.71
CA TYR A 238 15.64 17.22 -12.11
C TYR A 238 14.40 17.47 -12.99
N SER A 239 14.38 16.91 -14.19
CA SER A 239 13.21 16.97 -15.08
C SER A 239 11.92 16.59 -14.33
N TYR A 240 10.89 17.45 -14.40
CA TYR A 240 9.62 17.31 -13.66
C TYR A 240 9.76 17.23 -12.13
N GLY A 241 10.87 17.68 -11.55
CA GLY A 241 11.11 17.59 -10.10
C GLY A 241 11.59 16.23 -9.63
N ARG A 242 11.99 15.34 -10.55
CA ARG A 242 12.50 14.00 -10.22
C ARG A 242 13.97 14.06 -9.79
N ARG A 243 14.24 13.77 -8.52
CA ARG A 243 15.57 13.94 -7.91
C ARG A 243 16.26 12.58 -7.73
N ASP A 244 16.86 12.08 -8.81
CA ASP A 244 17.43 10.72 -8.84
C ASP A 244 18.67 10.54 -7.93
N ASP A 245 19.43 11.60 -7.67
CA ASP A 245 20.58 11.61 -6.75
C ASP A 245 20.16 11.52 -5.27
N GLU A 246 19.04 12.14 -4.90
CA GLU A 246 18.56 12.20 -3.52
C GLU A 246 17.55 11.10 -3.17
N TRP A 247 16.66 10.76 -4.11
CA TRP A 247 15.40 10.06 -3.83
C TRP A 247 15.19 8.76 -4.61
N MET A 248 16.21 8.27 -5.30
CA MET A 248 16.23 6.94 -5.92
C MET A 248 16.37 5.81 -4.89
N LYS A 249 15.37 5.74 -4.02
CA LYS A 249 15.28 4.84 -2.86
C LYS A 249 13.82 4.58 -2.53
N HIS A 250 13.53 3.40 -2.01
CA HIS A 250 12.22 3.08 -1.46
C HIS A 250 12.09 3.66 -0.05
N THR A 251 10.89 4.10 0.31
CA THR A 251 10.55 4.48 1.69
C THR A 251 10.09 3.25 2.45
N LEU A 252 10.62 3.04 3.65
CA LEU A 252 10.19 2.04 4.61
C LEU A 252 9.58 2.75 5.82
N TRP A 253 8.35 2.42 6.18
CA TRP A 253 7.67 2.98 7.33
C TRP A 253 7.47 1.91 8.39
N TYR A 254 7.69 2.27 9.66
CA TYR A 254 7.57 1.37 10.80
C TYR A 254 6.43 1.83 11.70
N SER A 255 5.46 0.95 11.93
CA SER A 255 4.24 1.29 12.67
C SER A 255 4.48 1.55 14.17
N SER A 256 5.57 0.98 14.73
CA SER A 256 5.88 1.08 16.16
C SER A 256 6.11 2.51 16.65
N ASP A 257 6.72 3.34 15.80
CA ASP A 257 7.17 4.70 16.16
C ASP A 257 6.99 5.70 15.01
N ASN A 258 6.33 5.30 13.93
CA ASN A 258 6.13 6.07 12.71
C ASN A 258 7.43 6.51 12.00
N ARG A 259 8.59 5.95 12.37
CA ARG A 259 9.85 6.36 11.76
C ARG A 259 9.94 5.89 10.30
N LEU A 260 10.77 6.60 9.55
CA LEU A 260 11.09 6.24 8.17
C LEU A 260 12.54 5.80 8.05
N GLU A 261 12.75 4.72 7.31
CA GLU A 261 14.04 4.34 6.74
C GLU A 261 13.94 4.36 5.22
N TYR A 262 15.08 4.28 4.56
CA TYR A 262 15.15 4.22 3.11
C TYR A 262 16.08 3.10 2.67
N LYS A 263 15.68 2.37 1.64
CA LYS A 263 16.52 1.35 1.01
C LYS A 263 16.77 1.67 -0.47
N PRO A 264 17.95 1.38 -1.01
CA PRO A 264 18.25 1.65 -2.42
C PRO A 264 17.33 0.85 -3.35
N VAL A 265 17.10 1.40 -4.54
CA VAL A 265 16.50 0.66 -5.65
C VAL A 265 17.53 -0.35 -6.18
N ARG A 266 17.08 -1.57 -6.51
CA ARG A 266 17.94 -2.58 -7.14
C ARG A 266 18.03 -2.35 -8.64
N PHE A 267 19.20 -1.93 -9.11
CA PHE A 267 19.43 -1.62 -10.53
C PHE A 267 19.89 -2.79 -11.38
N LYS A 268 20.47 -3.83 -10.78
CA LYS A 268 21.14 -4.91 -11.51
C LYS A 268 20.15 -6.05 -11.82
N PRO A 269 19.76 -6.25 -13.09
CA PRO A 269 19.01 -7.43 -13.50
C PRO A 269 19.91 -8.67 -13.51
N LEU A 270 19.32 -9.85 -13.66
CA LEU A 270 20.07 -11.12 -13.67
C LEU A 270 20.64 -11.47 -15.05
N THR A 271 19.90 -11.17 -16.12
CA THR A 271 20.17 -11.71 -17.47
C THR A 271 20.26 -10.66 -18.56
N VAL A 272 20.00 -9.40 -18.25
CA VAL A 272 20.01 -8.28 -19.21
C VAL A 272 20.70 -7.07 -18.60
N ASP A 273 21.16 -6.16 -19.45
CA ASP A 273 21.77 -4.91 -19.01
C ASP A 273 20.76 -4.02 -18.25
N PRO A 274 21.21 -3.28 -17.24
CA PRO A 274 20.37 -2.32 -16.54
C PRO A 274 19.93 -1.19 -17.48
N ILE A 275 18.66 -0.78 -17.36
CA ILE A 275 18.18 0.44 -18.02
C ILE A 275 18.48 1.63 -17.10
N PRO A 276 19.36 2.57 -17.50
CA PRO A 276 19.68 3.71 -16.66
C PRO A 276 18.48 4.67 -16.54
N PRO A 277 18.33 5.38 -15.41
CA PRO A 277 17.34 6.45 -15.30
C PRO A 277 17.53 7.50 -16.38
N ALA A 278 16.44 7.88 -17.05
CA ALA A 278 16.39 8.92 -18.07
C ALA A 278 15.12 9.76 -17.90
N PRO A 279 15.03 11.00 -18.42
CA PRO A 279 13.78 11.74 -18.46
C PRO A 279 12.63 10.88 -19.02
N ARG A 280 11.44 10.95 -18.40
CA ARG A 280 10.29 10.08 -18.74
C ARG A 280 9.14 10.93 -19.29
N THR A 281 8.94 10.90 -20.60
CA THR A 281 7.86 11.57 -21.34
C THR A 281 7.11 10.55 -22.22
N PHE A 282 5.83 10.78 -22.51
CA PHE A 282 4.99 9.90 -23.35
C PHE A 282 4.37 10.68 -24.50
#